data_AF-A0A0D6DUA1-F1
#
_entry.id   AF-A0A0D6DUA1-F1
#
_cell.length_a   1.000
_cell.length_b   1.000
_cell.length_c   1.000
_cell.angle_alpha   90.00
_cell.angle_beta   90.00
_cell.angle_gamma   90.00
#
_symmetry.space_group_name_H-M   'P 1'
#
loop_
_entity.id
_entity.type
_entity.pdbx_description
1 polymer ?
#
loop_
_entity_poly.entity_id
_entity_poly.type
_entity_poly.pdbx_seq_one_letter_code
_entity_poly.pdbx_strand_id
1 'polypeptide(L)'
;MDMMQRSFKALGIGSFIYLLVLLFNNGTVVDSSAIVYVFLLSIFVGISSYIFDVDALNFMVCLLIHYLIVNIFVILANKMMGFSGSYSHLLVSIFLIYLLAYIVATINTKVTVKELNQQLEKLNHKP
;
A
#
# COMPACT_ATOMS: atom_id res chain seq x y z
N MET A 1 -8.30 -13.29 1.96
CA MET A 1 -9.03 -12.25 2.74
C MET A 1 -10.00 -11.58 1.79
N ASP A 2 -11.26 -11.40 2.19
CA ASP A 2 -12.29 -10.84 1.30
C ASP A 2 -11.94 -9.39 0.88
N MET A 3 -12.41 -8.97 -0.30
CA MET A 3 -12.16 -7.65 -0.89
C MET A 3 -12.60 -6.53 0.06
N MET A 4 -13.73 -6.72 0.74
CA MET A 4 -14.26 -5.75 1.70
C MET A 4 -13.32 -5.57 2.90
N GLN A 5 -12.80 -6.66 3.47
CA GLN A 5 -11.85 -6.60 4.59
C GLN A 5 -10.54 -5.92 4.21
N ARG A 6 -10.05 -6.12 2.98
CA ARG A 6 -8.85 -5.44 2.45
C ARG A 6 -9.07 -3.94 2.37
N SER A 7 -10.19 -3.52 1.79
CA SER A 7 -10.55 -2.11 1.67
C SER A 7 -10.70 -1.44 3.05
N PHE A 8 -11.33 -2.08 4.03
CA PHE A 8 -11.43 -1.54 5.39
C PHE A 8 -10.08 -1.41 6.08
N LYS A 9 -9.18 -2.40 5.94
CA LYS A 9 -7.81 -2.29 6.46
C LYS A 9 -7.04 -1.16 5.80
N ALA A 10 -7.12 -1.04 4.46
CA ALA A 10 -6.48 0.03 3.71
C ALA A 10 -7.03 1.40 4.12
N LEU A 11 -8.35 1.54 4.27
CA LEU A 11 -9.00 2.74 4.81
C LEU A 11 -8.50 3.10 6.19
N GLY A 12 -8.40 2.13 7.10
CA GLY A 12 -7.86 2.35 8.44
C GLY A 12 -6.42 2.86 8.41
N ILE A 13 -5.55 2.22 7.61
CA ILE A 13 -4.14 2.62 7.45
C ILE A 13 -4.04 4.03 6.84
N GLY A 14 -4.75 4.29 5.74
CA GLY A 14 -4.72 5.57 5.05
C GLY A 14 -5.23 6.72 5.92
N SER A 15 -6.33 6.50 6.65
CA SER A 15 -6.88 7.48 7.60
C SER A 15 -5.92 7.74 8.76
N PHE A 16 -5.30 6.70 9.30
CA PHE A 16 -4.31 6.82 10.36
C PHE A 16 -3.09 7.65 9.91
N ILE A 17 -2.52 7.34 8.75
CA ILE A 17 -1.39 8.10 8.19
C ILE A 17 -1.79 9.56 7.95
N TYR A 18 -2.98 9.81 7.41
CA TYR A 18 -3.46 11.18 7.19
C TYR A 18 -3.55 11.98 8.49
N LEU A 19 -4.12 11.40 9.55
CA LEU A 19 -4.19 12.03 10.87
C LEU A 19 -2.79 12.25 11.48
N LEU A 20 -1.87 11.32 11.27
CA LEU A 20 -0.48 11.45 11.72
C LEU A 20 0.22 12.61 10.98
N VAL A 21 0.04 12.74 9.67
CA VAL A 21 0.55 13.88 8.88
C VAL A 21 -0.04 15.20 9.37
N LEU A 22 -1.33 15.24 9.70
CA LEU A 22 -2.00 16.42 10.25
C LEU A 22 -1.43 16.82 11.61
N LEU A 23 -1.15 15.83 12.47
CA LEU A 23 -0.55 16.03 13.80
C LEU A 23 0.82 16.72 13.70
N PHE A 24 1.66 16.32 12.74
CA PHE A 24 2.99 16.91 12.55
C PHE A 24 3.01 18.20 11.73
N ASN A 25 1.94 18.52 10.99
CA ASN A 25 1.81 19.77 10.23
C ASN A 25 1.04 20.86 11.00
N ASN A 26 1.12 20.86 12.33
CA ASN A 26 0.51 21.85 13.23
C ASN A 26 -0.99 22.09 12.98
N GLY A 27 -1.75 21.05 12.61
CA GLY A 27 -3.21 21.15 12.50
C GLY A 27 -3.68 22.07 11.37
N THR A 28 -3.06 21.96 10.19
CA THR A 28 -3.59 22.54 8.95
C THR A 28 -5.10 22.29 8.80
N VAL A 29 -5.85 23.26 8.26
CA VAL A 29 -7.31 23.13 8.15
C VAL A 29 -7.64 21.90 7.31
N VAL A 30 -8.37 20.96 7.92
CA VAL A 30 -8.83 19.74 7.25
C VAL A 30 -9.95 20.12 6.30
N ASP A 31 -9.67 20.03 5.00
CA ASP A 31 -10.71 20.22 3.98
C ASP A 31 -11.44 18.92 3.68
N SER A 32 -12.75 19.03 3.41
CA SER A 32 -13.59 17.87 3.10
C SER A 32 -13.11 17.15 1.84
N SER A 33 -12.55 17.88 0.87
CA SER A 33 -11.98 17.28 -0.36
C SER A 33 -10.79 16.37 -0.07
N ALA A 34 -9.94 16.73 0.90
CA ALA A 34 -8.77 15.95 1.30
C ALA A 34 -9.18 14.64 2.00
N ILE A 35 -10.22 14.67 2.83
CA ILE A 35 -10.77 13.45 3.47
C ILE A 35 -11.30 12.50 2.39
N VAL A 36 -12.13 13.02 1.47
CA VAL A 36 -12.69 12.22 0.36
C VAL A 36 -11.58 11.63 -0.50
N TYR A 37 -10.53 12.40 -0.78
CA TYR A 37 -9.36 11.93 -1.52
C TYR A 37 -8.67 10.75 -0.81
N VAL A 38 -8.42 10.86 0.50
CA VAL A 38 -7.80 9.78 1.30
C VAL A 38 -8.67 8.53 1.29
N PHE A 39 -9.99 8.66 1.40
CA PHE A 39 -10.90 7.51 1.36
C PHE A 39 -10.90 6.82 0.01
N LEU A 40 -11.04 7.58 -1.07
CA LEU A 40 -11.02 7.04 -2.44
C LEU A 40 -9.70 6.34 -2.73
N LEU A 41 -8.57 6.98 -2.41
CA LEU A 41 -7.25 6.40 -2.59
C LEU A 41 -7.08 5.11 -1.79
N SER A 42 -7.51 5.10 -0.53
CA SER A 42 -7.37 3.93 0.34
C SER A 42 -8.20 2.75 -0.14
N ILE A 43 -9.45 2.97 -0.54
CA ILE A 43 -10.32 1.93 -1.11
C ILE A 43 -9.69 1.40 -2.41
N PHE A 44 -9.23 2.28 -3.28
CA PHE A 44 -8.62 1.90 -4.55
C PHE A 44 -7.36 1.06 -4.36
N VAL A 45 -6.47 1.45 -3.43
CA VAL A 45 -5.28 0.68 -3.06
C VAL A 45 -5.70 -0.68 -2.48
N GLY A 46 -6.72 -0.73 -1.62
CA GLY A 46 -7.24 -1.98 -1.05
C GLY A 46 -7.75 -2.96 -2.11
N ILE A 47 -8.53 -2.48 -3.09
CA ILE A 47 -9.08 -3.29 -4.18
C ILE A 47 -7.96 -3.74 -5.12
N SER A 48 -7.11 -2.81 -5.57
CA SER A 48 -6.01 -3.12 -6.49
C SER A 48 -4.95 -4.04 -5.89
N SER A 49 -4.91 -4.19 -4.56
CA SER A 49 -4.05 -5.17 -3.88
C SER A 49 -4.47 -6.63 -4.13
N TYR A 50 -5.64 -6.87 -4.74
CA TYR A 50 -6.05 -8.22 -5.14
C TYR A 50 -5.11 -8.86 -6.17
N ILE A 51 -4.37 -8.05 -6.93
CA ILE A 51 -3.38 -8.55 -7.89
C ILE A 51 -2.27 -9.40 -7.23
N PHE A 52 -2.00 -9.20 -5.94
CA PHE A 52 -1.03 -9.99 -5.19
C PHE A 52 -1.53 -11.39 -4.82
N ASP A 53 -2.83 -11.65 -4.93
CA ASP A 53 -3.41 -12.99 -4.69
C ASP A 53 -3.42 -13.84 -5.97
N VAL A 54 -2.97 -13.30 -7.10
CA VAL A 54 -2.94 -14.02 -8.38
C VAL A 54 -1.68 -14.87 -8.47
N ASP A 55 -1.82 -16.18 -8.30
CA ASP A 55 -0.71 -17.16 -8.33
C ASP A 55 0.03 -17.23 -9.68
N ALA A 56 -0.57 -16.75 -10.76
CA ALA A 56 0.02 -16.78 -12.10
C ALA A 56 1.17 -15.79 -12.28
N LEU A 57 1.32 -14.80 -11.40
CA LEU A 57 2.29 -13.71 -11.52
C LEU A 57 3.29 -13.74 -10.37
N ASN A 58 4.56 -13.49 -10.68
CA ASN A 58 5.58 -13.30 -9.64
C ASN A 58 5.29 -12.00 -8.86
N PHE A 59 5.58 -11.99 -7.56
CA PHE A 59 5.44 -10.84 -6.66
C PHE A 59 6.01 -9.54 -7.27
N MET A 60 7.16 -9.61 -7.94
CA MET A 60 7.79 -8.43 -8.55
C MET A 60 6.96 -7.83 -9.69
N VAL A 61 6.30 -8.69 -10.48
CA VAL A 61 5.41 -8.26 -11.57
C VAL A 61 4.13 -7.67 -10.98
N CYS A 62 3.54 -8.31 -9.97
CA CYS A 62 2.37 -7.78 -9.28
C CYS A 62 2.66 -6.41 -8.65
N LEU A 63 3.83 -6.26 -8.04
CA LEU A 63 4.26 -5.00 -7.42
C LEU A 63 4.40 -3.88 -8.46
N LEU A 64 5.01 -4.15 -9.61
CA LEU A 64 5.13 -3.18 -10.69
C LEU A 64 3.76 -2.78 -11.25
N ILE A 65 2.87 -3.75 -11.52
CA ILE A 65 1.53 -3.46 -12.03
C ILE A 65 0.73 -2.65 -11.00
N HIS A 66 0.78 -3.05 -9.72
CA HIS A 66 0.11 -2.33 -8.64
C HIS A 66 0.62 -0.88 -8.52
N TYR A 67 1.95 -0.70 -8.58
CA TYR A 67 2.58 0.63 -8.59
C TYR A 67 2.07 1.49 -9.75
N LEU A 68 2.02 0.95 -10.97
CA LEU A 68 1.55 1.69 -12.14
C LEU A 68 0.06 2.08 -12.00
N ILE A 69 -0.79 1.15 -11.58
CA ILE A 69 -2.23 1.37 -11.40
C ILE A 69 -2.49 2.46 -10.36
N VAL A 70 -1.81 2.39 -9.21
CA VAL A 70 -1.95 3.40 -8.14
C VAL A 70 -1.43 4.77 -8.61
N ASN A 71 -0.31 4.84 -9.33
CA ASN A 71 0.19 6.11 -9.86
C ASN A 71 -0.77 6.75 -10.86
N ILE A 72 -1.30 5.95 -11.80
CA ILE A 72 -2.30 6.44 -12.77
C ILE A 72 -3.51 7.02 -12.04
N PHE A 73 -4.02 6.31 -11.03
CA PHE A 73 -5.14 6.78 -10.23
C PHE A 73 -4.82 8.08 -9.50
N VAL A 74 -3.66 8.17 -8.86
CA VAL A 74 -3.24 9.38 -8.15
C VAL A 74 -3.10 10.58 -9.09
N ILE A 75 -2.53 10.39 -10.28
CA ILE A 75 -2.42 11.47 -11.29
C ILE A 75 -3.80 11.94 -11.75
N LEU A 76 -4.71 11.01 -12.04
CA LEU A 76 -6.08 11.33 -12.45
C LEU A 76 -6.85 12.06 -11.35
N ALA A 77 -6.77 11.57 -10.11
CA ALA A 77 -7.43 12.17 -8.96
C ALA A 77 -6.89 13.58 -8.65
N ASN A 78 -5.57 13.79 -8.73
CA ASN A 78 -4.97 15.12 -8.58
C ASN A 78 -5.45 16.09 -9.67
N LYS A 79 -5.52 15.64 -10.92
CA LYS A 79 -6.01 16.46 -12.04
C LYS A 79 -7.48 16.85 -11.85
N MET A 80 -8.32 15.92 -11.41
CA MET A 80 -9.75 16.18 -11.16
C MET A 80 -9.98 17.16 -9.99
N MET A 81 -9.14 17.09 -8.95
CA MET A 81 -9.23 17.97 -7.79
C MET A 81 -8.50 19.30 -7.95
N GLY A 82 -7.80 19.52 -9.08
CA GLY A 82 -7.11 20.78 -9.37
C GLY A 82 -5.87 21.03 -8.49
N PHE A 83 -5.28 19.99 -7.91
CA PHE A 83 -4.06 20.15 -7.11
C PHE A 83 -2.88 20.59 -7.99
N SER A 84 -2.38 21.81 -7.77
CA SER A 84 -1.22 22.36 -8.47
C SER A 84 0.08 22.00 -7.76
N GLY A 85 0.49 20.74 -7.88
CA GLY A 85 1.75 20.22 -7.32
C GLY A 85 2.75 19.80 -8.41
N SER A 86 4.03 19.74 -8.06
CA SER A 86 5.03 19.14 -8.95
C SER A 86 4.84 17.63 -9.01
N TYR A 87 4.41 17.14 -10.19
CA TYR A 87 4.22 15.70 -10.43
C TYR A 87 5.49 14.88 -10.18
N SER A 88 6.68 15.45 -10.41
CA SER A 88 7.94 14.74 -10.16
C SER A 88 8.15 14.46 -8.67
N HIS A 89 7.87 15.43 -7.79
CA HIS A 89 7.94 15.23 -6.34
C HIS A 89 6.93 14.18 -5.85
N LEU A 90 5.74 14.17 -6.45
CA LEU A 90 4.70 13.21 -6.12
C LEU A 90 5.11 11.79 -6.53
N LEU A 91 5.64 11.61 -7.76
CA LEU A 91 6.13 10.33 -8.25
C LEU A 91 7.29 9.80 -7.40
N VAL A 92 8.25 10.65 -7.02
CA VAL A 92 9.38 10.27 -6.16
C VAL A 92 8.89 9.85 -4.78
N SER A 93 7.93 10.58 -4.20
CA SER A 93 7.35 10.22 -2.90
C SER A 93 6.67 8.85 -2.93
N ILE A 94 5.85 8.59 -3.95
CA ILE A 94 5.20 7.28 -4.12
C ILE A 94 6.24 6.19 -4.32
N PHE A 95 7.26 6.44 -5.13
CA PHE A 95 8.36 5.49 -5.35
C PHE A 95 9.09 5.13 -4.05
N LEU A 96 9.39 6.12 -3.20
CA LEU A 96 10.03 5.89 -1.91
C LEU A 96 9.17 5.04 -0.97
N ILE A 97 7.86 5.30 -0.91
CA ILE A 97 6.92 4.49 -0.11
C ILE A 97 6.91 3.04 -0.61
N TYR A 98 6.89 2.83 -1.91
CA TYR A 98 6.94 1.49 -2.50
C TYR A 98 8.27 0.79 -2.25
N LEU A 99 9.39 1.50 -2.33
CA LEU A 99 10.71 0.96 -2.02
C LEU A 99 10.77 0.48 -0.56
N LEU A 100 10.25 1.28 0.38
CA LEU A 100 10.16 0.89 1.79
C LEU A 100 9.25 -0.32 1.98
N ALA A 101 8.06 -0.32 1.37
CA ALA A 101 7.13 -1.44 1.43
C ALA A 101 7.76 -2.73 0.88
N TYR A 102 8.52 -2.64 -0.20
CA TYR A 102 9.24 -3.78 -0.78
C TYR A 102 10.30 -4.36 0.17
N ILE A 103 11.07 -3.50 0.84
CA ILE A 103 12.07 -3.93 1.82
C ILE A 103 11.38 -4.67 2.97
N VAL A 104 10.31 -4.09 3.53
CA VAL A 104 9.53 -4.71 4.62
C VAL A 104 8.97 -6.05 4.19
N ALA A 105 8.36 -6.13 3.00
CA ALA A 105 7.82 -7.37 2.44
C ALA A 105 8.92 -8.44 2.28
N THR A 106 10.08 -8.07 1.73
CA THR A 106 11.22 -8.98 1.55
C THR A 106 11.73 -9.53 2.88
N ILE A 107 11.85 -8.67 3.90
CA ILE A 107 12.26 -9.11 5.24
C ILE A 107 11.23 -10.07 5.82
N ASN A 108 9.95 -9.72 5.74
CA ASN A 108 8.88 -10.55 6.27
C ASN A 108 8.85 -11.92 5.59
N THR A 109 8.95 -11.98 4.26
CA THR A 109 9.04 -13.24 3.51
C THR A 109 10.23 -14.09 3.96
N LYS A 110 11.41 -13.50 4.17
CA LYS A 110 12.59 -14.23 4.67
C LYS A 110 12.36 -14.81 6.08
N VAL A 111 11.69 -14.04 6.96
CA VAL A 111 11.33 -14.52 8.30
C VAL A 111 10.33 -15.67 8.21
N THR A 112 9.26 -15.53 7.41
CA THR A 112 8.26 -16.59 7.22
C THR A 112 8.87 -17.86 6.64
N VAL A 113 9.76 -17.76 5.65
CA VAL A 113 10.46 -18.92 5.08
C VAL A 113 11.32 -19.61 6.14
N LYS A 114 12.01 -18.84 7.00
CA LYS A 114 12.80 -19.39 8.10
C LYS A 114 11.92 -20.14 9.11
N GLU A 115 10.77 -19.57 9.48
CA GLU A 115 9.80 -20.20 10.38
C GLU A 115 9.22 -21.49 9.79
N LEU A 116 8.85 -21.47 8.50
CA LEU A 116 8.36 -22.66 7.80
C LEU A 116 9.42 -23.77 7.75
N ASN A 117 10.67 -23.43 7.43
CA ASN A 117 11.76 -24.42 7.43
C ASN A 117 11.98 -25.02 8.82
N GLN A 118 11.93 -24.21 9.89
CA GLN A 118 12.03 -24.70 11.26
C GLN A 118 10.86 -25.61 11.66
N GLN A 119 9.65 -25.35 11.16
CA GLN A 119 8.50 -26.22 11.40
C GLN A 119 8.63 -27.56 10.64
N LEU A 120 9.14 -27.53 9.40
CA LEU A 120 9.42 -28.73 8.61
C LEU A 120 10.50 -29.61 9.25
N GLU A 121 11.58 -29.02 9.76
CA GLU A 121 12.63 -29.75 10.49
C GLU A 121 12.07 -30.45 11.74
N LYS A 122 11.18 -29.77 12.49
CA LYS A 122 10.53 -30.36 13.68
C LYS A 122 9.60 -31.52 13.34
N LEU A 123 8.98 -31.51 12.16
CA LEU A 123 8.11 -32.60 11.70
C LEU A 123 8.92 -33.79 11.16
N ASN A 124 10.04 -33.54 10.47
CA ASN A 124 10.94 -34.60 9.97
C ASN A 124 11.79 -35.27 11.05
N HIS A 125 11.94 -34.68 12.23
CA HIS A 125 12.65 -35.25 13.38
C HIS A 125 11.74 -35.77 14.49
N LYS A 126 10.44 -35.92 14.22
CA LYS A 126 9.52 -36.62 15.14
C LYS A 126 9.71 -38.13 14.91
N PRO A 127 10.09 -38.91 15.94
CA PRO A 127 10.36 -40.35 15.82
C PRO A 127 9.10 -41.16 15.46
#